data_AF-A0A090WRU3-F1
#
_entry.id   AF-A0A090WRU3-F1
#
_cell.length_a   1.000
_cell.length_b   1.000
_cell.length_c   1.000
_cell.angle_alpha   90.00
_cell.angle_beta   90.00
_cell.angle_gamma   90.00
#
_symmetry.space_group_name_H-M   'P 1'
#
loop_
_entity.id
_entity.type
_entity.pdbx_description
1 polymer ?
#
loop_
_entity_poly.entity_id
_entity_poly.type
_entity_poly.pdbx_seq_one_letter_code
_entity_poly.pdbx_strand_id
1 'polypeptide(L)'
;MTNQRILAIIGTGPRGGYALENLIKELIKANGLSNIHILLFEETGLFGNGQVYKTNQVPSNWININERILNLEKREAINIDKIKIPRISILPSMG
;
A
#
# COMPACT_ATOMS: atom_id res chain seq x y z
N MET A 1 28.11 2.38 -16.34
CA MET A 1 27.43 2.41 -15.04
C MET A 1 25.94 2.50 -15.31
N THR A 2 25.14 1.52 -14.89
CA THR A 2 23.68 1.61 -14.99
C THR A 2 23.18 2.59 -13.95
N ASN A 3 22.60 3.71 -14.38
CA ASN A 3 22.13 4.76 -13.49
C ASN A 3 20.94 4.22 -12.67
N GLN A 4 21.17 3.91 -11.38
CA GLN A 4 20.14 3.36 -10.51
C GLN A 4 19.10 4.44 -10.20
N ARG A 5 17.83 4.17 -10.48
CA ARG A 5 16.74 5.11 -10.19
C ARG A 5 16.41 5.04 -8.72
N ILE A 6 16.43 6.16 -8.02
CA ILE A 6 16.10 6.23 -6.59
C ILE A 6 14.80 7.02 -6.45
N LEU A 7 13.82 6.45 -5.77
CA LEU A 7 12.57 7.10 -5.42
C LEU A 7 12.35 7.00 -3.91
N ALA A 8 12.02 8.12 -3.27
CA ALA A 8 11.61 8.15 -1.88
C ALA A 8 10.11 8.40 -1.76
N ILE A 9 9.45 7.68 -0.85
CA ILE A 9 8.06 7.93 -0.42
C ILE A 9 8.11 8.33 1.05
N ILE A 10 7.70 9.57 1.34
CA ILE A 10 7.61 10.12 2.70
C ILE A 10 6.16 10.02 3.18
N GLY A 11 5.96 9.28 4.26
CA GLY A 11 4.65 8.89 4.78
C GLY A 11 4.20 7.57 4.15
N THR A 12 4.20 6.49 4.92
CA THR A 12 3.78 5.15 4.48
C THR A 12 2.51 4.70 5.21
N GLY A 13 1.63 5.64 5.54
CA GLY A 13 0.24 5.33 5.91
C GLY A 13 -0.57 4.80 4.72
N PRO A 14 -1.91 4.80 4.78
CA PRO A 14 -2.76 4.19 3.76
C PRO A 14 -2.50 4.74 2.35
N ARG A 15 -2.28 6.07 2.24
CA ARG A 15 -2.02 6.74 0.97
C ARG A 15 -0.64 6.42 0.40
N GLY A 16 0.39 6.38 1.25
CA GLY A 16 1.75 6.06 0.82
C GLY A 16 1.88 4.60 0.38
N GLY A 17 1.27 3.68 1.12
CA GLY A 17 1.18 2.27 0.73
C GLY A 17 0.45 2.08 -0.60
N TYR A 18 -0.68 2.77 -0.79
CA TYR A 18 -1.43 2.71 -2.05
C TYR A 18 -0.66 3.32 -3.24
N ALA A 19 0.03 4.44 -3.02
CA ALA A 19 0.91 5.03 -4.02
C ALA A 19 2.05 4.09 -4.43
N LEU A 20 2.68 3.42 -3.47
CA LEU A 20 3.70 2.40 -3.73
C LEU A 20 3.10 1.24 -4.55
N GLU A 21 1.93 0.73 -4.17
CA GLU A 21 1.28 -0.36 -4.90
C GLU A 21 1.02 0.01 -6.36
N ASN A 22 0.47 1.21 -6.61
CA ASN A 22 0.20 1.69 -7.97
C ASN A 22 1.49 1.87 -8.77
N LEU A 23 2.54 2.44 -8.17
CA LEU A 23 3.84 2.56 -8.81
C LEU A 23 4.38 1.19 -9.24
N ILE A 24 4.35 0.20 -8.34
CA ILE A 24 4.83 -1.15 -8.63
C ILE A 24 4.02 -1.77 -9.78
N LYS A 25 2.68 -1.63 -9.76
CA LYS A 25 1.82 -2.12 -10.85
C LYS A 25 2.18 -1.50 -12.20
N GLU A 26 2.35 -0.19 -12.25
CA GLU A 26 2.69 0.50 -13.50
C GLU A 26 4.11 0.18 -13.97
N LEU A 27 5.08 0.05 -13.05
CA LEU A 27 6.43 -0.39 -13.39
C LEU A 27 6.46 -1.82 -13.92
N ILE A 28 5.65 -2.73 -13.37
CA ILE A 28 5.52 -4.10 -13.90
C ILE A 28 4.95 -4.06 -15.33
N LYS A 29 3.86 -3.31 -15.56
CA LYS A 29 3.25 -3.16 -16.89
C LYS A 29 4.23 -2.60 -17.92
N ALA A 30 5.09 -1.66 -17.50
CA ALA A 30 6.10 -1.04 -18.35
C ALA A 30 7.40 -1.86 -18.46
N ASN A 31 7.48 -3.06 -17.87
CA ASN A 31 8.70 -3.86 -17.74
C ASN A 31 9.89 -3.07 -17.14
N GLY A 32 9.57 -2.15 -16.23
CA GLY A 32 10.47 -1.14 -15.67
C GLY A 32 10.78 -1.35 -14.20
N LEU A 33 10.58 -2.54 -13.64
CA LEU A 33 10.88 -2.81 -12.23
C LEU A 33 12.37 -3.07 -11.95
N SER A 34 13.21 -3.05 -12.99
CA SER A 34 14.66 -3.26 -12.87
C SER A 34 15.40 -1.98 -12.49
N ASN A 35 16.51 -2.14 -11.75
CA ASN A 35 17.44 -1.06 -11.39
C ASN A 35 16.77 0.16 -10.73
N ILE A 36 15.79 -0.09 -9.84
CA ILE A 36 15.13 0.91 -9.02
C ILE A 36 15.37 0.61 -7.53
N HIS A 37 15.65 1.65 -6.76
CA HIS A 37 15.71 1.61 -5.29
C HIS A 37 14.57 2.47 -4.75
N ILE A 38 13.67 1.84 -3.98
CA ILE A 38 12.54 2.54 -3.36
C ILE A 38 12.82 2.67 -1.86
N LEU A 39 12.91 3.90 -1.38
CA LEU A 39 13.08 4.23 0.03
C LEU A 39 11.73 4.64 0.61
N LEU A 40 11.37 4.06 1.76
CA LEU A 40 10.10 4.29 2.44
C LEU A 40 10.37 4.91 3.81
N PHE A 41 9.77 6.06 4.09
CA PHE A 41 9.95 6.78 5.36
C PHE A 41 8.61 6.94 6.07
N GLU A 42 8.56 6.58 7.35
CA GLU A 42 7.38 6.74 8.20
C GLU A 42 7.82 7.15 9.61
N GLU A 43 7.42 8.35 10.01
CA GLU A 43 7.80 8.94 11.29
C GLU A 43 7.18 8.17 12.47
N THR A 44 5.95 7.66 12.30
CA THR A 44 5.18 7.10 13.42
C THR A 44 5.53 5.65 13.75
N GLY A 45 6.30 4.97 12.89
CA GLY A 45 6.52 3.52 12.93
C GLY A 45 5.28 2.68 12.60
N LEU A 46 4.14 3.31 12.29
CA LEU A 46 2.88 2.63 11.96
C LEU A 46 2.71 2.51 10.44
N PHE A 47 3.49 1.61 9.85
CA PHE A 47 3.42 1.31 8.42
C PHE A 47 2.02 0.80 8.02
N GLY A 48 1.49 1.27 6.89
CA GLY A 48 0.17 0.94 6.35
C GLY A 48 -1.00 1.66 7.02
N ASN A 49 -0.91 1.96 8.31
CA ASN A 49 -2.00 2.52 9.12
C ASN A 49 -1.86 4.03 9.36
N GLY A 50 -0.62 4.53 9.44
CA GLY A 50 -0.33 5.90 9.87
C GLY A 50 -0.90 6.23 11.25
N GLN A 51 -0.95 7.52 11.60
CA GLN A 51 -1.52 7.93 12.89
C GLN A 51 -3.04 7.73 13.04
N VAL A 52 -3.76 7.58 11.93
CA VAL A 52 -5.23 7.60 11.88
C VAL A 52 -5.86 6.34 12.47
N TYR A 53 -5.12 5.23 12.53
CA TYR A 53 -5.59 3.97 13.13
C TYR A 53 -4.76 3.56 14.36
N LYS A 54 -4.17 4.53 15.07
CA LYS A 54 -3.56 4.29 16.39
C LYS A 54 -4.61 3.68 17.34
N THR A 55 -4.25 2.73 18.19
CA THR A 55 -5.22 2.17 19.16
C THR A 55 -5.48 3.12 20.33
N ASN A 56 -4.54 4.03 20.61
CA ASN A 56 -4.62 5.01 21.68
C ASN A 56 -5.08 6.40 21.17
N GLN A 57 -6.24 6.47 20.51
CA GLN A 57 -6.81 7.76 20.06
C GLN A 57 -7.88 8.24 21.02
N VAL A 58 -8.11 9.55 21.03
CA VAL A 58 -9.24 10.15 21.73
C VAL A 58 -10.56 9.52 21.24
N PRO A 59 -11.51 9.18 22.14
CA PRO A 59 -12.76 8.50 21.79
C PRO A 59 -13.55 9.17 20.66
N SER A 60 -13.51 10.50 20.56
CA SER A 60 -14.17 11.27 19.50
C SER A 60 -13.71 10.93 18.09
N ASN A 61 -12.48 10.43 17.91
CA ASN A 61 -11.97 10.05 16.59
C ASN A 61 -12.62 8.75 16.06
N TRP A 62 -13.13 7.90 16.95
CA TRP A 62 -13.83 6.67 16.57
C TRP A 62 -15.21 6.95 15.96
N ILE A 63 -15.76 8.14 16.18
CA ILE A 63 -17.04 8.57 15.59
C ILE A 63 -16.91 8.78 14.07
N ASN A 64 -15.68 8.92 13.53
CA ASN A 64 -15.41 9.03 12.10
C ASN A 64 -15.38 7.69 11.36
N ILE A 65 -15.68 6.56 12.02
CA ILE A 65 -15.96 5.31 11.31
C ILE A 65 -17.30 5.51 10.60
N ASN A 66 -17.24 5.84 9.31
CA ASN A 66 -18.43 5.96 8.49
C ASN A 66 -19.21 4.63 8.57
N GLU A 67 -20.48 4.66 8.99
CA GLU A 67 -21.42 3.53 8.88
C GLU A 67 -21.73 3.15 7.41
N ARG A 68 -21.09 3.82 6.45
CA ARG A 68 -21.20 3.51 5.02
C ARG A 68 -20.44 2.22 4.74
N ILE A 69 -21.10 1.29 4.06
CA ILE A 69 -20.50 0.07 3.53
C ILE A 69 -19.26 0.47 2.72
N LEU A 70 -18.09 0.04 3.18
CA LEU A 70 -16.82 0.20 2.48
C LEU A 70 -16.82 -0.75 1.27
N ASN A 71 -17.19 -0.23 0.10
CA ASN A 71 -16.98 -0.92 -1.16
C ASN A 71 -15.49 -0.86 -1.51
N LEU A 72 -14.75 -1.85 -1.01
CA LEU A 72 -13.36 -2.07 -1.40
C LEU A 72 -13.32 -2.99 -2.60
N GLU A 73 -12.74 -2.48 -3.69
CA GLU A 73 -12.46 -3.31 -4.85
C GLU A 73 -11.48 -4.43 -4.49
N LYS A 74 -11.60 -5.54 -5.21
CA LYS A 74 -10.68 -6.65 -5.10
C LYS A 74 -9.27 -6.19 -5.50
N ARG A 75 -8.30 -6.44 -4.64
CA ARG A 75 -6.88 -6.27 -4.96
C ARG A 75 -6.35 -7.53 -5.62
N GLU A 76 -5.95 -7.43 -6.89
CA GLU A 76 -5.34 -8.55 -7.61
C GLU A 76 -3.98 -8.96 -7.03
N ALA A 77 -3.57 -10.19 -7.34
CA ALA A 77 -2.26 -10.68 -6.96
C ALA A 77 -1.15 -9.91 -7.73
N ILE A 78 -0.02 -9.69 -7.06
CA ILE A 78 1.17 -9.09 -7.67
C ILE A 78 2.26 -10.16 -7.66
N ASN A 79 2.78 -10.50 -8.84
CA ASN A 79 3.86 -11.46 -9.00
C ASN A 79 5.12 -10.70 -9.46
N ILE A 80 6.20 -10.79 -8.70
CA ILE A 80 7.49 -10.15 -9.00
C ILE A 80 8.56 -11.22 -8.83
N ASP A 81 9.10 -11.75 -9.93
CA ASP A 81 10.09 -12.84 -9.94
C ASP A 81 9.71 -14.00 -9.00
N LYS A 82 10.36 -14.09 -7.83
CA LYS A 82 10.14 -15.12 -6.79
C LYS A 82 9.19 -14.69 -5.68
N ILE A 83 8.75 -13.42 -5.68
CA ILE A 83 7.86 -12.84 -4.70
C ILE A 83 6.42 -12.86 -5.24
N LYS A 84 5.51 -13.42 -4.45
CA LYS A 84 4.08 -13.44 -4.74
C LYS A 84 3.31 -12.75 -3.62
N ILE A 85 2.66 -11.66 -3.96
CA ILE A 85 1.71 -10.98 -3.08
C ILE A 85 0.32 -11.51 -3.45
N PRO A 86 -0.40 -12.18 -2.53
CA PRO A 86 -1.68 -12.81 -2.83
C PRO A 86 -2.75 -11.78 -3.19
N ARG A 87 -3.87 -12.21 -3.77
CA ARG A 87 -5.04 -11.34 -3.94
C ARG A 87 -5.71 -11.07 -2.58
N ILE A 88 -6.36 -9.92 -2.41
CA ILE A 88 -7.25 -9.63 -1.27
C ILE A 88 -8.64 -9.25 -1.80
N SER A 89 -9.68 -9.84 -1.22
CA SER A 89 -11.08 -9.52 -1.48
C SER A 89 -11.81 -9.55 -0.15
N ILE A 90 -12.67 -8.56 0.09
CA ILE A 90 -13.60 -8.57 1.24
C ILE A 90 -14.82 -9.46 0.98
N LEU A 91 -15.10 -9.80 -0.28
CA LEU A 91 -16.13 -10.77 -0.65
C LEU A 91 -15.54 -12.19 -0.63
N PRO A 92 -16.25 -13.19 -0.06
CA PRO A 92 -15.85 -14.58 -0.12
C PRO A 92 -15.61 -14.99 -1.58
N SER A 93 -14.57 -15.78 -1.85
CA SER A 93 -14.44 -16.43 -3.14
C SER A 93 -15.63 -17.38 -3.31
N MET A 94 -16.60 -17.00 -4.14
CA MET A 94 -17.60 -17.93 -4.65
C MET A 94 -16.82 -19.02 -5.40
N GLY A 95 -16.77 -20.21 -4.81
CA GLY A 95 -16.23 -21.43 -5.42
C GLY A 95 -17.23 -22.08 -6.35
#